data_AF-A0AAW0L018-F1
#
_entry.id   AF-A0AAW0L018-F1
#
_cell.length_a   1.000
_cell.length_b   1.000
_cell.length_c   1.000
_cell.angle_alpha   90.00
_cell.angle_beta   90.00
_cell.angle_gamma   90.00
#
_symmetry.space_group_name_H-M   'P 1'
#
loop_
_entity.id
_entity.type
_entity.pdbx_description
1 polymer ?
#
loop_
_entity_poly.entity_id
_entity_poly.type
_entity_poly.pdbx_seq_one_letter_code
_entity_poly.pdbx_strand_id
1 'polypeptide(L)'
;MEFDDIVDAFKAAIEEKVDVISIALGFSIPKVTSPYHLDAIDVGSFLAMEANILTAAACGNNGPGIGTIRNTTPYILTVGAFESEKKKKKFMTTVVIDGKEFETSFGYCEAQVECKTAVMCDDEDQKRVAAELGVAGVLYRDEDYSPFRKGYKALPSVWFTHEVVQKILDYLGYSAQNGTSFAHPYVAGKAALIKREIEKKGLKPSPAMIRSAFMTTAFNPPREISIFGKDASFVDFLKALDPGLVYDCSFTDYVRLLCGLDAEGKFEEKYEYNADGLNPIALEGLNYPSIMVVVSTDYLPYKQSISCKLACTGPTFDSYKWNAKQLVSKLR
;
A
#
# COMPACT_ATOMS: atom_id res chain seq x y z
N MET A 1 21.24 4.06 -6.18
CA MET A 1 21.03 4.39 -4.76
C MET A 1 21.49 3.18 -4.01
N GLU A 2 22.58 3.34 -3.30
CA GLU A 2 23.21 2.26 -2.54
C GLU A 2 22.40 1.99 -1.27
N PHE A 3 22.69 0.85 -0.64
CA PHE A 3 22.08 0.46 0.63
C PHE A 3 22.27 1.56 1.69
N ASP A 4 23.50 2.07 1.82
CA ASP A 4 23.87 3.04 2.84
C ASP A 4 23.20 4.41 2.63
N ASP A 5 23.00 4.84 1.37
CA ASP A 5 22.32 6.10 1.05
C ASP A 5 20.91 6.14 1.67
N ILE A 6 20.18 5.03 1.60
CA ILE A 6 18.82 4.92 2.14
C ILE A 6 18.86 4.93 3.66
N VAL A 7 19.73 4.11 4.26
CA VAL A 7 19.84 4.04 5.72
C VAL A 7 20.25 5.37 6.32
N ASP A 8 21.19 6.09 5.70
CA ASP A 8 21.62 7.40 6.18
C ASP A 8 20.54 8.46 6.01
N ALA A 9 19.71 8.39 4.97
CA ALA A 9 18.53 9.24 4.85
C ALA A 9 17.51 8.99 5.97
N PHE A 10 17.32 7.73 6.39
CA PHE A 10 16.51 7.41 7.58
C PHE A 10 17.11 7.99 8.86
N LYS A 11 18.43 7.84 9.07
CA LYS A 11 19.12 8.41 10.24
C LYS A 11 19.00 9.93 10.30
N ALA A 12 19.18 10.61 9.17
CA ALA A 12 19.01 12.06 9.08
C ALA A 12 17.58 12.48 9.44
N ALA A 13 16.57 11.79 8.92
CA ALA A 13 15.17 12.06 9.26
C ALA A 13 14.86 11.82 10.76
N ILE A 14 15.47 10.80 11.36
CA ILE A 14 15.36 10.52 12.80
C ILE A 14 16.01 11.64 13.62
N GLU A 15 17.20 12.09 13.23
CA GLU A 15 17.91 13.20 13.89
C GLU A 15 17.12 14.51 13.80
N GLU A 16 16.46 14.76 12.67
CA GLU A 16 15.55 15.89 12.46
C GLU A 16 14.20 15.73 13.19
N LYS A 17 13.94 14.57 13.81
CA LYS A 17 12.73 14.27 14.59
C LYS A 17 11.44 14.43 13.78
N VAL A 18 11.45 13.94 12.54
CA VAL A 18 10.24 13.95 11.71
C VAL A 18 9.11 13.15 12.35
N ASP A 19 7.86 13.51 12.06
CA ASP A 19 6.70 12.81 12.64
C ASP A 19 6.41 11.46 11.99
N VAL A 20 6.63 11.38 10.67
CA VAL A 20 6.33 10.24 9.80
C VAL A 20 7.32 10.27 8.64
N ILE A 21 7.78 9.09 8.22
CA ILE A 21 8.58 8.91 6.99
C ILE A 21 7.69 8.38 5.87
N SER A 22 7.74 9.02 4.71
CA SER A 22 7.03 8.61 3.49
C SER A 22 8.04 8.10 2.48
N ILE A 23 7.95 6.83 2.09
CA ILE A 23 8.92 6.21 1.17
C ILE A 23 8.27 5.57 -0.06
N ALA A 24 8.65 6.10 -1.22
CA ALA A 24 8.17 5.69 -2.54
C ALA A 24 9.10 4.68 -3.22
N LEU A 25 9.87 3.90 -2.43
CA LEU A 25 10.90 2.97 -2.91
C LEU A 25 10.53 1.54 -2.51
N GLY A 26 11.11 0.57 -3.21
CA GLY A 26 11.00 -0.84 -2.89
C GLY A 26 11.95 -1.64 -3.77
N PHE A 27 12.62 -2.63 -3.19
CA PHE A 27 13.58 -3.45 -3.93
C PHE A 27 12.88 -4.57 -4.71
N SER A 28 13.44 -4.95 -5.86
CA SER A 28 12.83 -5.94 -6.76
C SER A 28 12.87 -7.37 -6.22
N ILE A 29 13.59 -7.63 -5.13
CA ILE A 29 13.77 -8.97 -4.55
C ILE A 29 12.48 -9.40 -3.84
N PRO A 30 11.96 -10.62 -4.10
CA PRO A 30 10.82 -11.15 -3.34
C PRO A 30 11.14 -11.21 -1.85
N LYS A 31 10.28 -10.61 -1.01
CA LYS A 31 10.41 -10.64 0.47
C LYS A 31 10.41 -12.06 1.05
N VAL A 32 9.83 -13.02 0.35
CA VAL A 32 9.79 -14.44 0.76
C VAL A 32 11.20 -15.05 0.83
N THR A 33 12.19 -14.45 0.18
CA THR A 33 13.56 -14.96 0.08
C THR A 33 14.63 -14.00 0.60
N SER A 34 14.28 -12.76 0.98
CA SER A 34 15.26 -11.76 1.43
C SER A 34 15.20 -11.58 2.95
N PRO A 35 16.27 -11.91 3.68
CA PRO A 35 16.42 -11.53 5.08
C PRO A 35 16.24 -10.01 5.27
N TYR A 36 15.61 -9.61 6.37
CA TYR A 36 15.30 -8.18 6.63
C TYR A 36 16.55 -7.30 6.76
N HIS A 37 17.70 -7.84 7.20
CA HIS A 37 18.96 -7.08 7.35
C HIS A 37 19.60 -6.67 6.01
N LEU A 38 19.13 -7.24 4.90
CA LEU A 38 19.61 -6.96 3.54
C LEU A 38 18.73 -5.95 2.79
N ASP A 39 17.61 -5.54 3.37
CA ASP A 39 16.73 -4.51 2.80
C ASP A 39 16.92 -3.19 3.57
N ALA A 40 17.44 -2.16 2.89
CA ALA A 40 17.74 -0.87 3.51
C ALA A 40 16.48 -0.16 4.03
N ILE A 41 15.32 -0.41 3.41
CA ILE A 41 14.04 0.17 3.83
C ILE A 41 13.58 -0.53 5.11
N ASP A 42 13.73 -1.84 5.22
CA ASP A 42 13.40 -2.58 6.44
C ASP A 42 14.27 -2.12 7.62
N VAL A 43 15.57 -2.02 7.39
CA VAL A 43 16.52 -1.53 8.39
C VAL A 43 16.19 -0.11 8.81
N GLY A 44 16.07 0.82 7.85
CA GLY A 44 15.76 2.20 8.16
C GLY A 44 14.42 2.36 8.86
N SER A 45 13.41 1.57 8.48
CA SER A 45 12.10 1.57 9.13
C SER A 45 12.13 1.02 10.55
N PHE A 46 13.03 0.06 10.83
CA PHE A 46 13.24 -0.47 12.18
C PHE A 46 13.88 0.58 13.10
N LEU A 47 14.90 1.30 12.61
CA LEU A 47 15.50 2.43 13.34
C LEU A 47 14.48 3.56 13.56
N ALA A 48 13.65 3.86 12.56
CA ALA A 48 12.57 4.83 12.69
C ALA A 48 11.53 4.40 13.74
N MET A 49 11.20 3.10 13.79
CA MET A 49 10.29 2.53 14.79
C MET A 49 10.83 2.70 16.20
N GLU A 50 12.13 2.46 16.43
CA GLU A 50 12.79 2.71 17.72
C GLU A 50 12.67 4.18 18.14
N ALA A 51 12.86 5.09 17.18
CA ALA A 51 12.68 6.53 17.36
C ALA A 51 11.20 6.97 17.46
N ASN A 52 10.25 6.04 17.48
CA ASN A 52 8.81 6.30 17.53
C ASN A 52 8.26 7.06 16.31
N ILE A 53 8.84 6.78 15.13
CA ILE A 53 8.49 7.37 13.83
C ILE A 53 7.87 6.29 12.95
N LEU A 54 6.65 6.52 12.47
CA LEU A 54 5.99 5.59 11.54
C LEU A 54 6.59 5.73 10.14
N THR A 55 6.91 4.60 9.50
CA THR A 55 7.24 4.57 8.07
C THR A 55 6.03 4.10 7.26
N ALA A 56 5.59 4.93 6.31
CA ALA A 56 4.55 4.60 5.34
C ALA A 56 5.18 4.39 3.96
N ALA A 57 5.00 3.21 3.38
CA ALA A 57 5.70 2.79 2.18
C ALA A 57 4.76 2.31 1.08
N ALA A 58 5.11 2.59 -0.17
CA ALA A 58 4.42 2.04 -1.33
C ALA A 58 4.51 0.51 -1.38
N CYS A 59 3.43 -0.20 -1.71
CA CYS A 59 3.44 -1.67 -1.75
C CYS A 59 4.02 -2.27 -3.04
N GLY A 60 4.38 -1.43 -4.03
CA GLY A 60 4.88 -1.86 -5.33
C GLY A 60 3.78 -2.00 -6.38
N ASN A 61 4.17 -1.97 -7.67
CA ASN A 61 3.24 -1.94 -8.81
C ASN A 61 3.25 -3.25 -9.64
N ASN A 62 3.85 -4.33 -9.10
CA ASN A 62 4.05 -5.62 -9.79
C ASN A 62 2.89 -6.62 -9.62
N GLY A 63 1.75 -6.18 -9.06
CA GLY A 63 0.56 -7.02 -8.93
C GLY A 63 -0.02 -7.47 -10.29
N PRO A 64 -1.01 -8.38 -10.32
CA PRO A 64 -1.78 -8.91 -9.19
C PRO A 64 -1.23 -10.18 -8.54
N GLY A 65 -0.12 -10.76 -9.02
CA GLY A 65 0.32 -12.10 -8.59
C GLY A 65 0.61 -12.20 -7.08
N ILE A 66 0.55 -13.42 -6.53
CA ILE A 66 0.98 -13.71 -5.15
C ILE A 66 2.44 -13.28 -4.97
N GLY A 67 2.78 -12.70 -3.81
CA GLY A 67 4.16 -12.38 -3.46
C GLY A 67 4.76 -11.17 -4.21
N THR A 68 3.91 -10.39 -4.88
CA THR A 68 4.33 -9.19 -5.63
C THR A 68 4.41 -7.93 -4.77
N ILE A 69 3.87 -7.98 -3.55
CA ILE A 69 3.94 -6.89 -2.57
C ILE A 69 5.39 -6.68 -2.10
N ARG A 70 5.75 -5.43 -1.84
CA ARG A 70 7.02 -4.98 -1.24
C ARG A 70 6.77 -4.27 0.09
N ASN A 71 7.84 -4.03 0.85
CA ASN A 71 7.81 -3.31 2.13
C ASN A 71 6.96 -3.97 3.24
N THR A 72 6.84 -5.30 3.24
CA THR A 72 5.91 -6.09 4.07
C THR A 72 6.36 -6.34 5.52
N THR A 73 7.39 -5.67 6.02
CA THR A 73 7.82 -5.90 7.41
C THR A 73 6.76 -5.39 8.39
N PRO A 74 6.53 -6.05 9.53
CA PRO A 74 5.46 -5.67 10.45
C PRO A 74 5.63 -4.30 11.11
N TYR A 75 6.74 -3.60 10.93
CA TYR A 75 6.90 -2.22 11.41
C TYR A 75 6.59 -1.16 10.35
N ILE A 76 6.39 -1.55 9.08
CA ILE A 76 6.05 -0.64 7.98
C ILE A 76 4.54 -0.61 7.74
N LEU A 77 3.97 0.58 7.55
CA LEU A 77 2.63 0.75 7.01
C LEU A 77 2.67 0.66 5.48
N THR A 78 2.40 -0.54 4.95
CA THR A 78 2.40 -0.82 3.50
C THR A 78 1.11 -0.33 2.84
N VAL A 79 1.22 0.47 1.79
CA VAL A 79 0.09 1.15 1.16
C VAL A 79 -0.14 0.70 -0.28
N GLY A 80 -1.31 0.11 -0.52
CA GLY A 80 -1.84 -0.17 -1.85
C GLY A 80 -2.46 1.06 -2.52
N ALA A 81 -2.64 0.99 -3.84
CA ALA A 81 -3.35 2.01 -4.61
C ALA A 81 -4.71 1.48 -5.07
N PHE A 82 -5.69 2.37 -5.23
CA PHE A 82 -7.03 2.03 -5.70
C PHE A 82 -7.63 3.15 -6.54
N GLU A 83 -8.33 2.77 -7.62
CA GLU A 83 -9.03 3.70 -8.51
C GLU A 83 -10.47 3.99 -8.09
N SER A 84 -10.74 5.26 -7.80
CA SER A 84 -12.12 5.71 -7.55
C SER A 84 -12.92 5.77 -8.85
N GLU A 85 -13.93 4.91 -8.99
CA GLU A 85 -14.92 4.91 -10.09
C GLU A 85 -15.52 6.31 -10.35
N LYS A 86 -15.80 7.07 -9.29
CA LYS A 86 -16.33 8.45 -9.40
C LYS A 86 -15.31 9.42 -10.02
N LYS A 87 -14.02 9.24 -9.73
CA LYS A 87 -12.95 10.06 -10.32
C LYS A 87 -12.66 9.62 -11.75
N LYS A 88 -12.65 8.30 -12.03
CA LYS A 88 -12.51 7.74 -13.38
C LYS A 88 -13.49 8.35 -14.37
N LYS A 89 -14.78 8.41 -14.01
CA LYS A 89 -15.86 9.02 -14.82
C LYS A 89 -15.61 10.46 -15.27
N LYS A 90 -14.77 11.23 -14.55
CA LYS A 90 -14.44 12.60 -14.94
C LYS A 90 -13.46 12.71 -16.11
N PHE A 91 -12.81 11.60 -16.45
CA PHE A 91 -11.78 11.53 -17.49
C PHE A 91 -12.14 10.53 -18.60
N MET A 92 -13.37 10.01 -18.59
CA MET A 92 -13.89 9.19 -19.69
C MET A 92 -14.56 10.11 -20.72
N THR A 93 -14.33 9.82 -22.00
CA THR A 93 -15.10 10.39 -23.11
C THR A 93 -15.87 9.29 -23.84
N THR A 94 -16.93 9.67 -24.54
CA THR A 94 -17.62 8.79 -25.50
C THR A 94 -16.97 8.94 -26.87
N VAL A 95 -16.79 7.81 -27.54
CA VAL A 95 -16.19 7.68 -28.86
C VAL A 95 -17.22 6.99 -29.75
N VAL A 96 -17.51 7.54 -30.92
CA VAL A 96 -18.51 6.98 -31.86
C VAL A 96 -17.78 6.38 -33.05
N ILE A 97 -17.94 5.07 -33.25
CA ILE A 97 -17.34 4.33 -34.37
C ILE A 97 -18.49 3.64 -35.12
N ASP A 98 -18.63 3.95 -36.42
CA ASP A 98 -19.70 3.42 -37.27
C ASP A 98 -21.12 3.56 -36.67
N GLY A 99 -21.38 4.70 -36.03
CA GLY A 99 -22.68 4.99 -35.38
C GLY A 99 -22.92 4.25 -34.06
N LYS A 100 -21.92 3.52 -33.54
CA LYS A 100 -21.96 2.89 -32.21
C LYS A 100 -21.13 3.69 -31.22
N GLU A 101 -21.70 3.93 -30.05
CA GLU A 101 -21.02 4.61 -28.95
C GLU A 101 -20.21 3.62 -28.10
N PHE A 102 -19.00 4.03 -27.75
CA PHE A 102 -18.09 3.31 -26.85
C PHE A 102 -17.61 4.28 -25.75
N GLU A 103 -17.74 3.87 -24.50
CA GLU A 103 -17.10 4.58 -23.38
C GLU A 103 -15.61 4.23 -23.34
N THR A 104 -14.76 5.25 -23.27
CA THR A 104 -13.32 5.07 -23.12
C THR A 104 -12.93 4.86 -21.64
N SER A 105 -11.87 4.11 -21.38
CA SER A 105 -11.26 4.02 -20.05
C SER A 105 -10.56 5.33 -19.65
N PHE A 106 -10.12 6.11 -20.65
CA PHE A 106 -9.57 7.45 -20.58
C PHE A 106 -9.71 8.13 -21.95
N GLY A 107 -10.09 9.41 -22.02
CA GLY A 107 -10.03 10.15 -23.28
C GLY A 107 -10.23 11.65 -23.15
N TYR A 108 -9.45 12.39 -23.93
CA TYR A 108 -9.54 13.84 -24.07
C TYR A 108 -9.72 14.16 -25.56
N CYS A 109 -10.73 14.96 -25.89
CA CYS A 109 -11.03 15.41 -27.25
C CYS A 109 -10.95 16.93 -27.25
N GLU A 110 -9.93 17.51 -27.91
CA GLU A 110 -9.68 18.96 -27.86
C GLU A 110 -10.70 19.78 -28.68
N ALA A 111 -11.51 19.13 -29.49
CA ALA A 111 -12.65 19.72 -30.21
C ALA A 111 -13.52 18.59 -30.79
N GLN A 112 -14.75 18.89 -31.22
CA GLN A 112 -15.46 17.99 -32.16
C GLN A 112 -14.59 17.82 -33.41
N VAL A 113 -13.89 16.69 -33.50
CA VAL A 113 -13.04 16.38 -34.65
C VAL A 113 -13.91 15.81 -35.75
N GLU A 114 -14.68 16.66 -36.43
CA GLU A 114 -15.38 16.26 -37.65
C GLU A 114 -14.35 16.10 -38.80
N CYS A 115 -14.47 15.00 -39.54
CA CYS A 115 -13.70 14.75 -40.76
C CYS A 115 -12.17 14.58 -40.63
N LYS A 116 -11.64 14.09 -39.48
CA LYS A 116 -10.24 13.63 -39.41
C LYS A 116 -10.12 12.14 -39.08
N THR A 117 -9.05 11.52 -39.56
CA THR A 117 -8.78 10.10 -39.35
C THR A 117 -8.28 9.85 -37.93
N ALA A 118 -9.01 9.01 -37.19
CA ALA A 118 -8.50 8.32 -36.02
C ALA A 118 -8.15 6.88 -36.41
N VAL A 119 -7.05 6.35 -35.88
CA VAL A 119 -6.58 4.99 -36.15
C VAL A 119 -6.65 4.13 -34.90
N MET A 120 -7.00 2.86 -35.08
CA MET A 120 -6.91 1.88 -34.01
C MET A 120 -5.49 1.31 -33.99
N CYS A 121 -4.85 1.34 -32.83
CA CYS A 121 -3.51 0.81 -32.60
C CYS A 121 -3.59 -0.35 -31.61
N ASP A 122 -2.82 -1.39 -31.90
CA ASP A 122 -2.71 -2.58 -31.04
C ASP A 122 -1.46 -2.52 -30.14
N ASP A 123 -0.47 -1.66 -30.45
CA ASP A 123 0.80 -1.51 -29.72
C ASP A 123 1.38 -0.07 -29.75
N GLU A 124 2.49 0.18 -29.03
CA GLU A 124 3.16 1.50 -28.99
C GLU A 124 3.91 1.85 -30.27
N ASP A 125 4.40 0.87 -31.02
CA ASP A 125 5.09 1.14 -32.28
C ASP A 125 4.10 1.70 -33.30
N GLN A 126 2.90 1.12 -33.39
CA GLN A 126 1.80 1.61 -34.21
C GLN A 126 1.38 3.03 -33.81
N LYS A 127 1.33 3.32 -32.51
CA LYS A 127 1.05 4.68 -32.02
C LYS A 127 2.13 5.68 -32.39
N ARG A 128 3.41 5.30 -32.26
CA ARG A 128 4.53 6.16 -32.68
C ARG A 128 4.41 6.48 -34.18
N VAL A 129 4.16 5.47 -35.01
CA VAL A 129 3.96 5.65 -36.45
C VAL A 129 2.72 6.50 -36.74
N ALA A 130 1.61 6.29 -36.03
CA ALA A 130 0.40 7.09 -36.20
C ALA A 130 0.64 8.58 -35.86
N ALA A 131 1.39 8.85 -34.79
CA ALA A 131 1.79 10.21 -34.42
C ALA A 131 2.69 10.86 -35.49
N GLU A 132 3.65 10.10 -36.03
CA GLU A 132 4.51 10.56 -37.15
C GLU A 132 3.70 10.86 -38.42
N LEU A 133 2.62 10.12 -38.66
CA LEU A 133 1.70 10.31 -39.79
C LEU A 133 0.70 11.47 -39.58
N GLY A 134 0.70 12.12 -38.42
CA GLY A 134 -0.16 13.27 -38.14
C GLY A 134 -1.65 12.94 -38.06
N VAL A 135 -2.01 11.70 -37.67
CA VAL A 135 -3.42 11.33 -37.45
C VAL A 135 -4.03 12.19 -36.34
N ALA A 136 -5.34 12.40 -36.40
CA ALA A 136 -6.02 13.29 -35.46
C ALA A 136 -6.37 12.61 -34.11
N GLY A 137 -6.27 11.30 -34.04
CA GLY A 137 -6.51 10.54 -32.82
C GLY A 137 -6.04 9.09 -32.94
N VAL A 138 -5.73 8.48 -31.80
CA VAL A 138 -5.37 7.07 -31.68
C VAL A 138 -6.34 6.41 -30.70
N LEU A 139 -6.84 5.23 -31.06
CA LEU A 139 -7.72 4.40 -30.24
C LEU A 139 -7.03 3.08 -29.92
N TYR A 140 -7.16 2.62 -28.68
CA TYR A 140 -6.66 1.31 -28.27
C TYR A 140 -7.82 0.42 -27.83
N ARG A 141 -7.66 -0.89 -28.03
CA ARG A 141 -8.49 -1.86 -27.33
C ARG A 141 -7.84 -2.19 -25.99
N ASP A 142 -8.63 -2.06 -24.93
CA ASP A 142 -8.23 -2.33 -23.54
C ASP A 142 -7.71 -3.78 -23.34
N GLU A 143 -8.01 -4.71 -24.26
CA GLU A 143 -7.51 -6.09 -24.17
C GLU A 143 -6.02 -6.25 -24.54
N ASP A 144 -5.46 -5.34 -25.36
CA ASP A 144 -4.10 -5.46 -25.92
C ASP A 144 -3.08 -4.55 -25.21
N TYR A 145 -3.55 -3.43 -24.63
CA TYR A 145 -2.72 -2.43 -23.96
C TYR A 145 -3.08 -2.21 -22.49
N SER A 146 -3.71 -3.21 -21.87
CA SER A 146 -3.79 -3.28 -20.42
C SER A 146 -2.76 -4.32 -19.95
N PRO A 147 -1.85 -3.99 -19.02
CA PRO A 147 -1.09 -5.03 -18.32
C PRO A 147 -2.03 -6.02 -17.58
N PHE A 148 -3.34 -5.76 -17.58
CA PHE A 148 -4.39 -6.65 -17.08
C PHE A 148 -4.97 -7.49 -18.21
N ARG A 149 -4.33 -8.64 -18.47
CA ARG A 149 -4.90 -9.72 -19.28
C ARG A 149 -6.34 -10.05 -18.84
N LYS A 150 -7.19 -10.37 -19.81
CA LYS A 150 -8.58 -10.82 -19.65
C LYS A 150 -8.74 -11.77 -18.44
N GLY A 151 -9.48 -11.32 -17.42
CA GLY A 151 -9.77 -12.09 -16.20
C GLY A 151 -9.19 -11.54 -14.89
N TYR A 152 -8.36 -10.49 -14.93
CA TYR A 152 -7.72 -9.92 -13.74
C TYR A 152 -8.08 -8.44 -13.54
N LYS A 153 -8.54 -8.07 -12.34
CA LYS A 153 -8.88 -6.69 -11.95
C LYS A 153 -7.97 -6.17 -10.84
N ALA A 154 -6.65 -6.16 -11.03
CA ALA A 154 -5.84 -5.26 -10.20
C ALA A 154 -5.80 -3.90 -10.89
N LEU A 155 -5.98 -2.82 -10.15
CA LEU A 155 -5.73 -1.47 -10.65
C LEU A 155 -4.98 -0.68 -9.58
N PRO A 156 -3.68 -0.40 -9.77
CA PRO A 156 -3.14 0.85 -9.28
C PRO A 156 -3.74 1.99 -10.14
N SER A 157 -4.46 2.92 -9.50
CA SER A 157 -4.95 4.16 -10.13
C SER A 157 -3.81 5.05 -10.62
N VAL A 158 -3.88 5.85 -11.70
CA VAL A 158 -4.77 6.26 -12.83
C VAL A 158 -3.91 6.76 -14.03
N TRP A 159 -3.48 5.92 -14.99
CA TRP A 159 -2.67 6.41 -16.14
C TRP A 159 -3.27 7.64 -16.84
N PHE A 160 -2.44 8.67 -17.06
CA PHE A 160 -2.70 9.81 -17.95
C PHE A 160 -1.66 9.74 -19.06
N THR A 161 -2.08 9.43 -20.27
CA THR A 161 -1.27 9.75 -21.46
C THR A 161 -2.18 10.33 -22.51
N HIS A 162 -2.39 11.63 -22.44
CA HIS A 162 -2.60 12.42 -23.63
C HIS A 162 -1.68 13.63 -23.56
N GLU A 163 -0.89 13.85 -24.61
CA GLU A 163 0.13 14.89 -24.69
C GLU A 163 -0.45 16.29 -24.39
N VAL A 164 -1.73 16.53 -24.70
CA VAL A 164 -2.41 17.80 -24.42
C VAL A 164 -2.74 18.00 -22.94
N VAL A 165 -3.26 16.97 -22.24
CA VAL A 165 -3.51 17.07 -20.79
C VAL A 165 -2.18 17.20 -20.06
N GLN A 166 -1.16 16.46 -20.50
CA GLN A 166 0.18 16.61 -19.96
C GLN A 166 0.75 18.00 -20.28
N LYS A 167 0.58 18.56 -21.49
CA LYS A 167 1.00 19.93 -21.83
C LYS A 167 0.28 21.01 -21.04
N ILE A 168 -1.02 20.87 -20.78
CA ILE A 168 -1.78 21.80 -19.94
C ILE A 168 -1.29 21.70 -18.49
N LEU A 169 -1.12 20.48 -17.99
CA LEU A 169 -0.58 20.26 -16.65
C LEU A 169 0.86 20.81 -16.57
N ASP A 170 1.73 20.52 -17.53
CA ASP A 170 3.12 21.00 -17.60
C ASP A 170 3.18 22.53 -17.69
N TYR A 171 2.29 23.16 -18.48
CA TYR A 171 2.13 24.61 -18.54
C TYR A 171 1.73 25.20 -17.18
N LEU A 172 0.91 24.46 -16.41
CA LEU A 172 0.54 24.82 -15.05
C LEU A 172 1.55 24.33 -13.99
N GLY A 173 2.63 23.63 -14.38
CA GLY A 173 3.62 23.06 -13.48
C GLY A 173 3.19 21.78 -12.73
N TYR A 174 2.21 21.05 -13.24
CA TYR A 174 1.67 19.81 -12.68
C TYR A 174 1.96 18.61 -13.60
N SER A 175 1.92 17.40 -13.02
CA SER A 175 1.83 16.16 -13.77
C SER A 175 0.86 15.23 -13.06
N ALA A 176 0.22 14.34 -13.80
CA ALA A 176 -0.77 13.42 -13.24
C ALA A 176 -0.23 11.99 -13.31
N GLN A 177 -0.19 11.32 -12.16
CA GLN A 177 0.74 10.21 -11.89
C GLN A 177 0.16 9.14 -10.97
N ASN A 178 0.72 7.92 -11.08
CA ASN A 178 0.02 6.68 -10.73
C ASN A 178 0.87 5.64 -10.06
N GLY A 179 0.20 4.77 -9.32
CA GLY A 179 0.84 3.71 -8.56
C GLY A 179 0.88 3.98 -7.08
N THR A 180 1.38 2.99 -6.38
CA THR A 180 1.51 2.99 -4.92
C THR A 180 2.43 4.11 -4.42
N SER A 181 3.39 4.54 -5.24
CA SER A 181 4.23 5.73 -5.04
C SER A 181 3.42 7.03 -4.88
N PHE A 182 2.22 7.11 -5.44
CA PHE A 182 1.35 8.29 -5.29
C PHE A 182 0.25 8.09 -4.27
N ALA A 183 -0.09 6.84 -3.91
CA ALA A 183 -1.06 6.56 -2.85
C ALA A 183 -0.46 6.71 -1.43
N HIS A 184 0.75 6.20 -1.20
CA HIS A 184 1.39 6.20 0.12
C HIS A 184 1.60 7.59 0.75
N PRO A 185 1.96 8.70 0.05
CA PRO A 185 2.14 9.98 0.71
C PRO A 185 0.83 10.54 1.28
N TYR A 186 -0.33 10.21 0.69
CA TYR A 186 -1.63 10.57 1.28
C TYR A 186 -1.88 9.85 2.60
N VAL A 187 -1.46 8.59 2.70
CA VAL A 187 -1.58 7.82 3.95
C VAL A 187 -0.56 8.32 4.98
N ALA A 188 0.66 8.65 4.56
CA ALA A 188 1.68 9.26 5.42
C ALA A 188 1.19 10.59 6.04
N GLY A 189 0.64 11.49 5.23
CA GLY A 189 0.07 12.75 5.73
C GLY A 189 -1.10 12.55 6.70
N LYS A 190 -1.97 11.57 6.42
CA LYS A 190 -3.04 11.17 7.35
C LYS A 190 -2.50 10.56 8.64
N ALA A 191 -1.40 9.82 8.59
CA ALA A 191 -0.77 9.23 9.76
C ALA A 191 -0.28 10.31 10.73
N ALA A 192 0.32 11.38 10.21
CA ALA A 192 0.74 12.53 11.00
C ALA A 192 -0.46 13.22 11.70
N LEU A 193 -1.61 13.30 11.03
CA LEU A 193 -2.84 13.84 11.63
C LEU A 193 -3.38 12.92 12.74
N ILE A 194 -3.39 11.60 12.54
CA ILE A 194 -3.80 10.64 13.57
C ILE A 194 -2.88 10.72 14.78
N LYS A 195 -1.55 10.78 14.57
CA LYS A 195 -0.56 10.96 15.64
C LYS A 195 -0.93 12.16 16.52
N ARG A 196 -1.19 13.31 15.89
CA ARG A 196 -1.58 14.55 16.56
C ARG A 196 -2.91 14.42 17.33
N GLU A 197 -3.90 13.73 16.78
CA GLU A 197 -5.18 13.53 17.48
C GLU A 197 -5.05 12.61 18.71
N ILE A 198 -4.19 11.59 18.64
CA ILE A 198 -3.87 10.75 19.80
C ILE A 198 -3.17 11.59 20.89
N GLU A 199 -2.21 12.44 20.51
CA GLU A 199 -1.51 13.33 21.45
C GLU A 199 -2.45 14.33 22.13
N LYS A 200 -3.41 14.92 21.39
CA LYS A 200 -4.42 15.83 21.95
C LYS A 200 -5.24 15.19 23.07
N LYS A 201 -5.37 13.86 23.06
CA LYS A 201 -6.06 13.10 24.12
C LYS A 201 -5.18 12.80 25.32
N GLY A 202 -3.94 13.31 25.37
CA GLY A 202 -2.99 13.08 26.46
C GLY A 202 -2.32 11.70 26.42
N LEU A 203 -2.41 11.00 25.29
CA LEU A 203 -1.79 9.69 25.09
C LEU A 203 -0.45 9.84 24.40
N LYS A 204 0.45 8.87 24.61
CA LYS A 204 1.72 8.77 23.86
C LYS A 204 1.49 7.92 22.61
N PRO A 205 1.44 8.50 21.39
CA PRO A 205 1.21 7.71 20.18
C PRO A 205 2.43 6.84 19.88
N SER A 206 2.19 5.57 19.56
CA SER A 206 3.17 4.72 18.90
C SER A 206 2.86 4.57 17.41
N PRO A 207 3.85 4.25 16.56
CA PRO A 207 3.59 3.85 15.18
C PRO A 207 2.61 2.67 15.05
N ALA A 208 2.62 1.73 16.01
CA ALA A 208 1.69 0.60 16.05
C ALA A 208 0.24 1.08 16.30
N MET A 209 0.02 2.02 17.21
CA MET A 209 -1.30 2.63 17.44
C MET A 209 -1.84 3.29 16.17
N ILE A 210 -1.01 4.07 15.47
CA ILE A 210 -1.41 4.78 14.25
C ILE A 210 -1.77 3.78 13.14
N ARG A 211 -0.93 2.76 12.94
CA ARG A 211 -1.22 1.67 11.99
C ARG A 211 -2.49 0.92 12.35
N SER A 212 -2.68 0.60 13.63
CA SER A 212 -3.92 -0.03 14.09
C SER A 212 -5.13 0.85 13.81
N ALA A 213 -5.06 2.16 14.06
CA ALA A 213 -6.17 3.08 13.81
C ALA A 213 -6.61 3.03 12.34
N PHE A 214 -5.67 2.96 11.39
CA PHE A 214 -5.99 2.76 9.98
C PHE A 214 -6.63 1.41 9.72
N MET A 215 -6.05 0.33 10.23
CA MET A 215 -6.44 -1.03 9.87
C MET A 215 -7.77 -1.45 10.49
N THR A 216 -8.05 -1.08 11.74
CA THR A 216 -9.27 -1.49 12.44
C THR A 216 -10.51 -0.68 12.02
N THR A 217 -10.31 0.52 11.48
CA THR A 217 -11.39 1.38 10.99
C THR A 217 -11.60 1.30 9.49
N ALA A 218 -10.69 0.60 8.79
CA ALA A 218 -10.81 0.36 7.37
C ALA A 218 -12.08 -0.42 7.03
N PHE A 219 -12.55 -0.25 5.79
CA PHE A 219 -13.73 -0.94 5.28
C PHE A 219 -13.38 -1.75 4.05
N ASN A 220 -14.12 -2.84 3.85
CA ASN A 220 -13.93 -3.68 2.68
C ASN A 220 -14.28 -2.91 1.40
N PRO A 221 -13.52 -3.11 0.32
CA PRO A 221 -13.84 -2.53 -0.97
C PRO A 221 -15.22 -3.00 -1.44
N PRO A 222 -15.97 -2.15 -2.17
CA PRO A 222 -17.33 -2.46 -2.63
C PRO A 222 -17.39 -3.60 -3.67
N ARG A 223 -16.24 -4.01 -4.22
CA ARG A 223 -16.09 -5.16 -5.13
C ARG A 223 -14.82 -5.92 -4.75
N GLU A 224 -14.83 -7.24 -4.92
CA GLU A 224 -13.66 -8.10 -4.72
C GLU A 224 -12.57 -7.67 -5.71
N ILE A 225 -11.46 -7.12 -5.20
CA ILE A 225 -10.41 -6.50 -6.03
C ILE A 225 -9.67 -7.61 -6.80
N SER A 226 -9.27 -8.68 -6.12
CA SER A 226 -8.80 -9.92 -6.74
C SER A 226 -8.74 -11.01 -5.67
N ILE A 227 -8.52 -12.28 -6.08
CA ILE A 227 -8.26 -13.36 -5.12
C ILE A 227 -7.03 -13.10 -4.23
N PHE A 228 -6.10 -12.25 -4.69
CA PHE A 228 -4.88 -11.86 -3.97
C PHE A 228 -4.98 -10.48 -3.29
N GLY A 229 -6.11 -9.79 -3.49
CA GLY A 229 -6.45 -8.51 -2.86
C GLY A 229 -7.64 -8.61 -1.91
N LYS A 230 -8.02 -9.83 -1.49
CA LYS A 230 -9.16 -10.04 -0.56
C LYS A 230 -8.91 -9.43 0.82
N ASP A 231 -7.64 -9.31 1.20
CA ASP A 231 -7.21 -8.72 2.46
C ASP A 231 -7.00 -7.19 2.37
N ALA A 232 -7.12 -6.62 1.17
CA ALA A 232 -7.00 -5.17 0.99
C ALA A 232 -8.27 -4.47 1.48
N SER A 233 -8.08 -3.44 2.32
CA SER A 233 -9.15 -2.61 2.87
C SER A 233 -8.92 -1.14 2.53
N PHE A 234 -10.00 -0.36 2.48
CA PHE A 234 -9.92 1.08 2.23
C PHE A 234 -9.85 1.86 3.53
N VAL A 235 -8.94 2.82 3.56
CA VAL A 235 -8.78 3.75 4.69
C VAL A 235 -10.04 4.60 4.87
N ASP A 236 -10.71 4.44 6.01
CA ASP A 236 -11.70 5.40 6.52
C ASP A 236 -10.99 6.40 7.44
N PHE A 237 -10.52 7.49 6.86
CA PHE A 237 -9.71 8.45 7.61
C PHE A 237 -10.48 9.10 8.76
N LEU A 238 -11.77 9.39 8.56
CA LEU A 238 -12.56 10.07 9.60
C LEU A 238 -12.75 9.18 10.83
N LYS A 239 -12.96 7.87 10.63
CA LYS A 239 -12.99 6.93 11.75
C LYS A 239 -11.61 6.70 12.35
N ALA A 240 -10.56 6.70 11.54
CA ALA A 240 -9.18 6.50 12.03
C ALA A 240 -8.69 7.62 12.97
N LEU A 241 -9.31 8.82 12.94
CA LEU A 241 -9.02 9.88 13.91
C LEU A 241 -9.47 9.52 15.34
N ASP A 242 -10.49 8.66 15.47
CA ASP A 242 -11.00 8.20 16.76
C ASP A 242 -11.40 6.71 16.69
N PRO A 243 -10.42 5.79 16.68
CA PRO A 243 -10.68 4.36 16.47
C PRO A 243 -11.33 3.68 17.69
N GLY A 244 -11.39 4.35 18.85
CA GLY A 244 -11.83 3.78 20.13
C GLY A 244 -10.81 2.82 20.73
N LEU A 245 -10.51 1.72 20.02
CA LEU A 245 -9.52 0.71 20.42
C LEU A 245 -8.43 0.55 19.37
N VAL A 246 -7.20 0.32 19.83
CA VAL A 246 -6.05 0.03 18.97
C VAL A 246 -5.26 -1.16 19.48
N TYR A 247 -4.63 -1.89 18.55
CA TYR A 247 -3.58 -2.86 18.82
C TYR A 247 -2.27 -2.08 18.93
N ASP A 248 -1.73 -1.99 20.14
CA ASP A 248 -0.44 -1.36 20.39
C ASP A 248 0.62 -2.43 20.66
N CYS A 249 1.84 -2.20 20.18
CA CYS A 249 2.99 -3.03 20.49
C CYS A 249 4.24 -2.16 20.65
N SER A 250 5.12 -2.62 21.54
CA SER A 250 6.35 -1.91 21.86
C SER A 250 7.45 -2.20 20.85
N PHE A 251 8.48 -1.35 20.81
CA PHE A 251 9.71 -1.65 20.05
C PHE A 251 10.30 -3.02 20.44
N THR A 252 10.27 -3.37 21.74
CA THR A 252 10.71 -4.67 22.25
C THR A 252 9.94 -5.85 21.63
N ASP A 253 8.66 -5.70 21.30
CA ASP A 253 7.91 -6.77 20.64
C ASP A 253 8.41 -7.01 19.20
N TYR A 254 8.84 -5.95 18.50
CA TYR A 254 9.49 -6.09 17.19
C TYR A 254 10.89 -6.70 17.31
N VAL A 255 11.67 -6.33 18.33
CA VAL A 255 12.96 -6.97 18.63
C VAL A 255 12.76 -8.48 18.84
N ARG A 256 11.80 -8.88 19.68
CA ARG A 256 11.48 -10.29 19.94
C ARG A 256 11.04 -11.03 18.68
N LEU A 257 10.30 -10.37 17.79
CA LEU A 257 9.95 -10.94 16.49
C LEU A 257 11.20 -11.18 15.64
N LEU A 258 12.09 -10.20 15.57
CA LEU A 258 13.33 -10.32 14.81
C LEU A 258 14.23 -11.43 15.36
N CYS A 259 14.37 -11.57 16.68
CA CYS A 259 15.06 -12.70 17.30
C CYS A 259 14.45 -14.07 16.92
N GLY A 260 13.14 -14.12 16.66
CA GLY A 260 12.47 -15.35 16.21
C GLY A 260 12.68 -15.65 14.72
N LEU A 261 12.97 -14.64 13.91
CA LEU A 261 13.18 -14.74 12.47
C LEU A 261 14.65 -14.82 12.08
N ASP A 262 15.55 -14.29 12.90
CA ASP A 262 16.98 -14.20 12.67
C ASP A 262 17.73 -15.35 13.36
N ALA A 263 17.50 -16.57 12.88
CA ALA A 263 18.14 -17.78 13.42
C ALA A 263 19.69 -17.76 13.37
N GLU A 264 20.27 -16.86 12.57
CA GLU A 264 21.72 -16.72 12.37
C GLU A 264 22.33 -15.50 13.06
N GLY A 265 21.54 -14.65 13.73
CA GLY A 265 22.02 -13.46 14.47
C GLY A 265 22.57 -12.32 13.59
N LYS A 266 22.29 -12.34 12.29
CA LYS A 266 22.85 -11.39 11.31
C LYS A 266 22.24 -9.99 11.38
N PHE A 267 21.01 -9.88 11.86
CA PHE A 267 20.34 -8.60 12.10
C PHE A 267 20.94 -7.91 13.33
N GLU A 268 21.24 -8.67 14.38
CA GLU A 268 21.87 -8.19 15.62
C GLU A 268 23.30 -7.67 15.38
N GLU A 269 24.15 -8.47 14.71
CA GLU A 269 25.54 -8.09 14.40
C GLU A 269 25.63 -6.79 13.59
N LYS A 270 24.68 -6.57 12.68
CA LYS A 270 24.73 -5.43 11.76
C LYS A 270 24.26 -4.11 12.38
N TYR A 271 23.40 -4.14 13.41
CA TYR A 271 22.72 -2.92 13.89
C TYR A 271 22.65 -2.76 15.41
N GLU A 272 23.35 -3.60 16.19
CA GLU A 272 23.61 -3.41 17.63
C GLU A 272 22.37 -3.08 18.49
N TYR A 273 21.19 -3.63 18.17
CA TYR A 273 20.06 -3.54 19.10
C TYR A 273 20.26 -4.58 20.22
N ASN A 274 19.84 -4.23 21.44
CA ASN A 274 19.97 -5.13 22.57
C ASN A 274 18.86 -6.20 22.56
N ALA A 275 19.26 -7.45 22.31
CA ALA A 275 18.39 -8.62 22.37
C ALA A 275 18.47 -9.41 23.69
N ASP A 276 19.36 -9.00 24.62
CA ASP A 276 19.72 -9.78 25.81
C ASP A 276 18.50 -10.05 26.71
N GLY A 277 18.29 -11.33 27.00
CA GLY A 277 17.21 -11.77 27.89
C GLY A 277 15.81 -11.68 27.28
N LEU A 278 15.67 -11.35 26.00
CA LEU A 278 14.38 -11.33 25.32
C LEU A 278 14.01 -12.72 24.78
N ASN A 279 12.76 -13.12 25.03
CA ASN A 279 12.23 -14.37 24.48
C ASN A 279 11.71 -14.15 23.05
N PRO A 280 12.23 -14.88 22.04
CA PRO A 280 11.75 -14.79 20.67
C PRO A 280 10.25 -15.05 20.54
N ILE A 281 9.60 -14.39 19.57
CA ILE A 281 8.19 -14.66 19.20
C ILE A 281 8.07 -14.95 17.71
N ALA A 282 7.09 -15.78 17.36
CA ALA A 282 6.65 -15.93 15.97
C ALA A 282 5.77 -14.74 15.55
N LEU A 283 5.46 -14.63 14.25
CA LEU A 283 4.63 -13.56 13.72
C LEU A 283 3.25 -13.48 14.39
N GLU A 284 2.67 -14.64 14.72
CA GLU A 284 1.38 -14.76 15.40
C GLU A 284 1.42 -14.31 16.86
N GLY A 285 2.62 -14.18 17.44
CA GLY A 285 2.84 -13.63 18.78
C GLY A 285 2.87 -12.11 18.80
N LEU A 286 3.00 -11.44 17.65
CA LEU A 286 2.99 -9.98 17.56
C LEU A 286 1.55 -9.45 17.72
N ASN A 287 1.35 -8.45 18.56
CA ASN A 287 0.06 -7.81 18.75
C ASN A 287 -0.29 -6.90 17.56
N TYR A 288 -0.71 -7.53 16.46
CA TYR A 288 -0.91 -6.89 15.16
C TYR A 288 -2.41 -6.83 14.80
N PRO A 289 -2.90 -5.76 14.15
CA PRO A 289 -4.32 -5.58 13.81
C PRO A 289 -4.83 -6.45 12.66
N SER A 290 -4.15 -7.54 12.34
CA SER A 290 -4.57 -8.59 11.40
C SER A 290 -3.96 -9.93 11.79
N ILE A 291 -4.64 -11.02 11.47
CA ILE A 291 -4.21 -12.39 11.80
C ILE A 291 -3.88 -13.13 10.50
N MET A 292 -2.68 -13.67 10.40
CA MET A 292 -2.27 -14.58 9.34
C MET A 292 -1.82 -15.90 9.97
N VAL A 293 -2.32 -17.01 9.44
CA VAL A 293 -1.96 -18.35 9.88
C VAL A 293 -1.60 -19.18 8.65
N VAL A 294 -0.37 -19.69 8.60
CA VAL A 294 0.09 -20.57 7.52
C VAL A 294 -0.02 -22.01 8.00
N VAL A 295 -0.84 -22.82 7.33
CA VAL A 295 -1.05 -24.23 7.67
C VAL A 295 -0.63 -25.10 6.50
N SER A 296 0.32 -26.01 6.71
CA SER A 296 0.57 -27.06 5.74
C SER A 296 -0.56 -28.10 5.80
N THR A 297 -0.97 -28.60 4.62
CA THR A 297 -2.00 -29.63 4.48
C THR A 297 -1.69 -30.91 5.26
N ASP A 298 -0.41 -31.16 5.53
CA ASP A 298 0.06 -32.35 6.24
C ASP A 298 -0.28 -32.31 7.74
N TYR A 299 -0.65 -31.14 8.28
CA TYR A 299 -0.90 -30.91 9.71
C TYR A 299 -2.39 -30.67 10.02
N LEU A 300 -3.30 -31.15 9.18
CA LEU A 300 -4.73 -31.06 9.42
C LEU A 300 -5.25 -32.28 10.22
N PRO A 301 -6.13 -32.09 11.24
CA PRO A 301 -6.71 -30.83 11.69
C PRO A 301 -5.74 -29.97 12.51
N TYR A 302 -5.69 -28.68 12.17
CA TYR A 302 -4.83 -27.70 12.83
C TYR A 302 -5.62 -26.83 13.80
N LYS A 303 -5.06 -26.56 14.99
CA LYS A 303 -5.62 -25.65 15.98
C LYS A 303 -4.54 -24.74 16.54
N GLN A 304 -4.77 -23.43 16.50
CA GLN A 304 -3.92 -22.40 17.10
C GLN A 304 -4.76 -21.46 17.94
N SER A 305 -4.17 -20.96 19.03
CA SER A 305 -4.76 -19.89 19.86
C SER A 305 -3.88 -18.66 19.74
N ILE A 306 -4.46 -17.53 19.38
CA ILE A 306 -3.77 -16.24 19.20
C ILE A 306 -4.31 -15.29 20.27
N SER A 307 -3.40 -14.60 20.95
CA SER A 307 -3.75 -13.64 22.00
C SER A 307 -3.48 -12.22 21.51
N CYS A 308 -4.46 -11.34 21.66
CA CYS A 308 -4.33 -9.94 21.30
C CYS A 308 -4.60 -9.03 22.51
N LYS A 309 -3.96 -7.85 22.53
CA LYS A 309 -4.16 -6.81 23.55
C LYS A 309 -4.67 -5.54 22.89
N LEU A 310 -5.70 -4.94 23.48
CA LEU A 310 -6.28 -3.69 22.99
C LEU A 310 -5.99 -2.57 23.98
N ALA A 311 -5.59 -1.42 23.47
CA ALA A 311 -5.44 -0.19 24.22
C ALA A 311 -6.59 0.76 23.88
N CYS A 312 -7.15 1.43 24.88
CA CYS A 312 -8.18 2.44 24.69
C CYS A 312 -7.55 3.76 24.22
N THR A 313 -8.16 4.36 23.20
CA THR A 313 -7.83 5.69 22.68
C THR A 313 -8.94 6.71 22.95
N GLY A 314 -10.03 6.29 23.59
CA GLY A 314 -11.14 7.12 24.05
C GLY A 314 -11.30 7.06 25.58
N PRO A 315 -12.36 7.69 26.13
CA PRO A 315 -12.65 7.63 27.57
C PRO A 315 -12.84 6.18 28.05
N THR A 316 -12.33 5.87 29.25
CA THR A 316 -12.21 4.50 29.78
C THR A 316 -13.53 3.84 30.20
N PHE A 317 -14.68 4.43 29.90
CA PHE A 317 -16.00 4.00 30.41
C PHE A 317 -16.83 3.18 29.40
N ASP A 318 -16.33 2.95 28.19
CA ASP A 318 -17.05 2.22 27.16
C ASP A 318 -16.87 0.69 27.31
N SER A 319 -17.97 -0.05 27.13
CA SER A 319 -17.97 -1.52 27.08
C SER A 319 -18.07 -1.99 25.63
N TYR A 320 -17.18 -2.89 25.23
CA TYR A 320 -17.14 -3.45 23.87
C TYR A 320 -17.62 -4.90 23.89
N LYS A 321 -18.47 -5.26 22.91
CA LYS A 321 -18.86 -6.65 22.66
C LYS A 321 -18.11 -7.16 21.45
N TRP A 322 -17.36 -8.25 21.63
CA TRP A 322 -16.70 -8.93 20.52
C TRP A 322 -17.67 -9.88 19.80
N ASN A 323 -17.63 -9.90 18.47
CA ASN A 323 -18.40 -10.80 17.64
C ASN A 323 -17.47 -11.48 16.62
N ALA A 324 -17.21 -12.77 16.82
CA ALA A 324 -16.49 -13.58 15.85
C ALA A 324 -17.47 -14.10 14.80
N LYS A 325 -17.31 -13.67 13.55
CA LYS A 325 -17.95 -14.38 12.43
C LYS A 325 -17.22 -15.70 12.21
N GLN A 326 -17.93 -16.82 12.30
CA GLN A 326 -17.40 -18.12 11.90
C GLN A 326 -17.18 -18.13 10.38
N LEU A 327 -15.95 -17.88 9.94
CA LEU A 327 -15.57 -17.93 8.53
C LEU A 327 -15.34 -19.39 8.14
N VAL A 328 -16.37 -20.05 7.62
CA VAL A 328 -16.22 -21.34 6.93
C VAL A 328 -15.91 -21.04 5.46
N SER A 329 -14.67 -20.63 5.17
CA SER A 329 -14.19 -20.61 3.79
C SER A 329 -13.68 -22.00 3.44
N LYS A 330 -14.34 -22.67 2.49
CA LYS A 330 -13.78 -23.89 1.87
C LYS A 330 -12.44 -23.49 1.23
N LEU A 331 -11.33 -23.95 1.81
CA LEU A 331 -10.05 -24.02 1.11
C LEU A 331 -10.33 -24.80 -0.18
N ARG A 332 -10.23 -24.13 -1.33
CA ARG A 332 -10.20 -24.74 -2.66
C ARG A 332 -8.80 -24.58 -3.19
#